data_AF-A0A4R9JMF9-F1
#
_entry.id   AF-A0A4R9JMF9-F1
#
_cell.length_a   1.000
_cell.length_b   1.000
_cell.length_c   1.000
_cell.angle_alpha   90.00
_cell.angle_beta   90.00
_cell.angle_gamma   90.00
#
_symmetry.space_group_name_H-M   'P 1'
#
loop_
_entity.id
_entity.type
_entity.pdbx_description
1 polymer ?
#
loop_
_entity_poly.entity_id
_entity_poly.type
_entity_poly.pdbx_seq_one_letter_code
_entity_poly.pdbx_strand_id
1 'polypeptide(L)'
;MTALSLFFSTFVSEDLTCIAAGIVAKNGNLSLLSAIFTTGLGIFVGDCLLYFFGFIVRRGFLKWEFLRKVQIKLESLEIIDEWKLHFRKSIFASRFLPGTRLPLYLSSGFLGLPFFAFFYTSLIAVTLWTTGFVSLVYLYGNLVTLYWNPKNSLLFSLAIAFSFYILYFMMRITFYPKEREKTSFFVAKFKQLEFWPASLFYLPLVPYLIYLALRYRGVRYITTVNPGILASGIAGESKSEILNLIPKEVVAKYQFISPKEKNPKSKIQNWIQTENLRFPLIAKPDKGERGFLVKKIHSLEDCLTLIQTYPLDWIFQEYVEGPFEVGIFYYRHPKDKQGKIFSITDKIFPELIGDGHRDIKSLISNHQRFKFQKNTHFKHNKHQLDRVLSAGETISIGSIGNHIQGCMFLDGSRWKTKEIEIKLISIADTIPGFYFGRFDIRFSDPNKFNSGYGFKIIELNGATSESTNLYDPNFSVLQSYSILFRQWKLLFQIGYENYQAGIPLFPFTDLYHLVKNHNQYRDIYSDRETIT
;
A
#
# COMPACT_ATOMS: atom_id res chain seq x y z
N MET A 1 -30.01 -31.01 44.76
CA MET A 1 -29.39 -29.66 44.81
C MET A 1 -28.68 -29.29 43.50
N THR A 2 -27.97 -30.21 42.85
CA THR A 2 -27.18 -29.96 41.61
C THR A 2 -28.00 -29.48 40.39
N ALA A 3 -29.22 -29.98 40.18
CA ALA A 3 -30.06 -29.53 39.06
C ALA A 3 -30.55 -28.08 39.25
N LEU A 4 -31.04 -27.75 40.45
CA LEU A 4 -31.55 -26.41 40.76
C LEU A 4 -30.44 -25.35 40.67
N SER A 5 -29.23 -25.68 41.13
CA SER A 5 -28.08 -24.79 40.99
C SER A 5 -27.73 -24.56 39.52
N LEU A 6 -27.73 -25.60 38.68
CA LEU A 6 -27.50 -25.45 37.24
C LEU A 6 -28.55 -24.56 36.59
N PHE A 7 -29.83 -24.67 36.98
CA PHE A 7 -30.88 -23.80 36.45
C PHE A 7 -30.63 -22.32 36.76
N PHE A 8 -30.32 -21.96 38.01
CA PHE A 8 -30.10 -20.55 38.36
C PHE A 8 -28.76 -20.00 37.88
N SER A 9 -27.73 -20.85 37.76
CA SER A 9 -26.42 -20.43 37.24
C SER A 9 -26.47 -19.94 35.79
N THR A 10 -27.46 -20.37 34.99
CA THR A 10 -27.59 -19.90 33.60
C THR A 10 -27.83 -18.39 33.52
N PHE A 11 -28.42 -17.77 34.54
CA PHE A 11 -28.67 -16.32 34.58
C PHE A 11 -27.40 -15.51 34.80
N VAL A 12 -26.35 -16.12 35.37
CA VAL A 12 -25.05 -15.48 35.57
C VAL A 12 -24.16 -15.69 34.34
N SER A 13 -24.06 -16.94 33.87
CA SER A 13 -23.30 -17.28 32.67
C SER A 13 -23.82 -18.56 32.04
N GLU A 14 -24.48 -18.42 30.89
CA GLU A 14 -25.02 -19.54 30.11
C GLU A 14 -23.92 -20.54 29.71
N ASP A 15 -22.80 -20.04 29.19
CA ASP A 15 -21.74 -20.88 28.61
C ASP A 15 -20.95 -21.63 29.69
N LEU A 16 -20.60 -20.96 30.81
CA LEU A 16 -19.96 -21.63 31.95
C LEU A 16 -20.88 -22.69 32.57
N THR A 17 -22.18 -22.42 32.60
CA THR A 17 -23.16 -23.37 33.12
C THR A 17 -23.31 -24.59 32.21
N CYS A 18 -23.25 -24.43 30.88
CA CYS A 18 -23.22 -25.58 29.96
C CYS A 18 -21.98 -26.45 30.16
N ILE A 19 -20.81 -25.84 30.39
CA ILE A 19 -19.58 -26.56 30.70
C ILE A 19 -19.72 -27.32 32.02
N ALA A 20 -20.18 -26.66 33.07
CA ALA A 20 -20.42 -27.28 34.37
C ALA A 20 -21.43 -28.43 34.28
N ALA A 21 -22.52 -28.26 33.54
CA ALA A 21 -23.54 -29.28 33.32
C ALA A 21 -22.97 -30.53 32.62
N GLY A 22 -22.12 -30.34 31.60
CA GLY A 22 -21.46 -31.44 30.90
C GLY A 22 -20.47 -32.21 31.80
N ILE A 23 -19.69 -31.51 32.62
CA ILE A 23 -18.75 -32.12 33.57
C ILE A 23 -19.50 -32.88 34.68
N VAL A 24 -20.56 -32.27 35.25
CA VAL A 24 -21.39 -32.89 36.29
C VAL A 24 -22.08 -34.14 35.76
N ALA A 25 -22.57 -34.11 34.51
CA ALA A 25 -23.13 -35.29 33.86
C ALA A 25 -22.09 -36.38 33.63
N LYS A 26 -20.86 -36.02 33.25
CA LYS A 26 -19.77 -36.96 33.02
C LYS A 26 -19.29 -37.65 34.29
N ASN A 27 -19.29 -36.92 35.41
CA ASN A 27 -18.92 -37.46 36.72
C ASN A 27 -20.01 -38.35 37.34
N GLY A 28 -21.13 -38.60 36.64
CA GLY A 28 -22.21 -39.48 37.10
C GLY A 28 -23.17 -38.85 38.11
N ASN A 29 -22.98 -37.58 38.46
CA ASN A 29 -23.81 -36.87 39.45
C ASN A 29 -25.18 -36.45 38.91
N LEU A 30 -25.37 -36.48 37.59
CA LEU A 30 -26.63 -36.19 36.91
C LEU A 30 -26.68 -36.95 35.57
N SER A 31 -27.86 -37.38 35.12
CA SER A 31 -27.97 -37.95 33.77
C SER A 31 -27.72 -36.86 32.71
N LEU A 32 -27.14 -37.23 31.56
CA LEU A 32 -26.89 -36.27 30.47
C LEU A 32 -28.17 -35.59 29.99
N LEU A 33 -29.27 -36.33 29.89
CA LEU A 33 -30.58 -35.80 29.52
C LEU A 33 -31.09 -34.79 30.55
N SER A 34 -30.97 -35.10 31.84
CA SER A 34 -31.33 -34.17 32.92
C SER A 34 -30.47 -32.90 32.87
N ALA A 35 -29.18 -33.01 32.54
CA ALA A 35 -28.27 -31.86 32.46
C ALA A 35 -28.65 -30.93 31.32
N ILE A 36 -28.87 -31.51 30.13
CA ILE A 36 -29.32 -30.78 28.94
C ILE A 36 -30.67 -30.11 29.19
N PHE A 37 -31.62 -30.84 29.77
CA PHE A 37 -32.97 -30.32 30.01
C PHE A 37 -32.96 -29.18 31.03
N THR A 38 -32.32 -29.36 32.19
CA THR A 38 -32.31 -28.34 33.23
C THR A 38 -31.54 -27.08 32.83
N THR A 39 -30.38 -27.23 32.18
CA THR A 39 -29.62 -26.09 31.67
C THR A 39 -30.32 -25.42 30.49
N GLY A 40 -30.91 -26.19 29.58
CA GLY A 40 -31.74 -25.68 28.49
C GLY A 40 -32.94 -24.88 28.98
N LEU A 41 -33.65 -25.39 29.99
CA LEU A 41 -34.79 -24.71 30.57
C LEU A 41 -34.38 -23.39 31.22
N GLY A 42 -33.27 -23.37 31.97
CA GLY A 42 -32.74 -22.14 32.59
C GLY A 42 -32.39 -21.06 31.55
N ILE A 43 -31.66 -21.44 30.50
CA ILE A 43 -31.30 -20.52 29.40
C ILE A 43 -32.54 -20.00 28.69
N PHE A 44 -33.50 -20.88 28.37
CA PHE A 44 -34.72 -20.48 27.68
C PHE A 44 -35.60 -19.53 28.51
N VAL A 45 -35.71 -19.78 29.82
CA VAL A 45 -36.38 -18.86 30.74
C VAL A 45 -35.66 -17.52 30.77
N GLY A 46 -34.31 -17.51 30.79
CA GLY A 46 -33.50 -16.30 30.71
C GLY A 46 -33.77 -15.47 29.45
N ASP A 47 -33.79 -16.10 28.28
CA ASP A 47 -34.13 -15.48 27.00
C ASP A 47 -35.52 -14.81 27.06
N CYS A 48 -36.51 -15.51 27.61
CA CYS A 48 -37.87 -14.97 27.77
C CYS A 48 -37.89 -13.78 28.74
N LEU A 49 -37.15 -13.84 29.85
CA LEU A 49 -37.04 -12.74 30.81
C LEU A 49 -36.43 -11.50 30.17
N LEU A 50 -35.39 -11.64 29.33
CA LEU A 50 -34.81 -10.51 28.59
C LEU A 50 -35.82 -9.88 27.63
N TYR A 51 -36.55 -10.70 26.88
CA TYR A 51 -37.62 -10.21 26.01
C TYR A 51 -38.69 -9.47 26.82
N PHE A 52 -39.18 -10.07 27.91
CA PHE A 52 -40.23 -9.45 28.74
C PHE A 52 -39.74 -8.18 29.43
N PHE A 53 -38.49 -8.12 29.85
CA PHE A 53 -37.90 -6.91 30.40
C PHE A 53 -37.93 -5.77 29.37
N GLY A 54 -37.51 -6.03 28.13
CA GLY A 54 -37.64 -5.06 27.03
C GLY A 54 -39.09 -4.62 26.82
N PHE A 55 -40.04 -5.56 26.86
CA PHE A 55 -41.47 -5.28 26.70
C PHE A 55 -42.06 -4.47 27.87
N ILE A 56 -41.65 -4.72 29.11
CA ILE A 56 -42.05 -3.94 30.29
C ILE A 56 -41.48 -2.52 30.18
N VAL A 57 -40.21 -2.38 29.76
CA VAL A 57 -39.60 -1.06 29.52
C VAL A 57 -40.39 -0.28 28.47
N ARG A 58 -40.81 -0.94 27.38
CA ARG A 58 -41.72 -0.36 26.38
C ARG A 58 -43.01 0.14 27.03
N ARG A 59 -43.76 -0.72 27.73
CA ARG A 59 -45.10 -0.39 28.22
C ARG A 59 -45.10 0.60 29.41
N GLY A 60 -44.10 0.52 30.29
CA GLY A 60 -44.03 1.28 31.53
C GLY A 60 -43.28 2.61 31.42
N PHE A 61 -42.19 2.64 30.63
CA PHE A 61 -41.23 3.74 30.64
C PHE A 61 -41.23 4.60 29.36
N LEU A 62 -42.06 4.28 28.36
CA LEU A 62 -42.29 5.17 27.20
C LEU A 62 -42.94 6.52 27.54
N LYS A 63 -43.37 6.71 28.80
CA LYS A 63 -43.79 8.01 29.33
C LYS A 63 -42.61 8.98 29.49
N TRP A 64 -41.37 8.50 29.51
CA TRP A 64 -40.17 9.33 29.65
C TRP A 64 -39.65 9.74 28.27
N GLU A 65 -39.49 11.04 28.04
CA GLU A 65 -39.12 11.60 26.72
C GLU A 65 -37.83 11.01 26.15
N PHE A 66 -36.86 10.68 27.00
CA PHE A 66 -35.59 10.07 26.57
C PHE A 66 -35.78 8.73 25.86
N LEU A 67 -36.55 7.81 26.45
CA LEU A 67 -36.78 6.48 25.88
C LEU A 67 -37.65 6.53 24.62
N ARG A 68 -38.58 7.49 24.55
CA ARG A 68 -39.35 7.77 23.33
C ARG A 68 -38.43 8.24 22.19
N LYS A 69 -37.48 9.14 22.46
CA LYS A 69 -36.47 9.59 21.47
C LYS A 69 -35.58 8.44 21.01
N VAL A 70 -35.16 7.55 21.92
CA VAL A 70 -34.36 6.35 21.59
C VAL A 70 -35.15 5.38 20.71
N GLN A 71 -36.43 5.11 21.01
CA GLN A 71 -37.27 4.26 20.18
C GLN A 71 -37.40 4.81 18.76
N ILE A 72 -37.75 6.10 18.61
CA ILE A 72 -37.88 6.76 17.30
C ILE A 72 -36.57 6.68 16.51
N LYS A 73 -35.43 6.95 17.16
CA LYS A 73 -34.11 6.88 16.53
C LYS A 73 -33.76 5.46 16.07
N LEU A 74 -34.12 4.44 16.83
CA LEU A 74 -33.89 3.05 16.46
C LEU A 74 -34.82 2.67 15.30
N GLU A 75 -36.11 3.00 15.37
CA GLU A 75 -37.06 2.72 14.28
C GLU A 75 -36.72 3.44 12.97
N SER A 76 -36.00 4.56 13.00
CA SER A 76 -35.55 5.27 11.80
C SER A 76 -34.30 4.68 11.12
N LEU A 77 -33.67 3.63 11.67
CA LEU A 77 -32.49 3.00 11.05
C LEU A 77 -32.91 1.93 10.04
N GLU A 78 -32.43 2.03 8.80
CA GLU A 78 -32.69 1.06 7.72
C GLU A 78 -32.35 -0.39 8.13
N ILE A 79 -31.29 -0.58 8.92
CA ILE A 79 -30.85 -1.90 9.40
C ILE A 79 -31.91 -2.59 10.29
N ILE A 80 -32.76 -1.83 10.96
CA ILE A 80 -33.82 -2.38 11.83
C ILE A 80 -34.98 -2.89 10.99
N ASP A 81 -35.28 -2.28 9.85
CA ASP A 81 -36.32 -2.77 8.95
C ASP A 81 -35.88 -4.05 8.22
N GLU A 82 -34.62 -4.13 7.78
CA GLU A 82 -34.04 -5.39 7.29
C GLU A 82 -34.05 -6.49 8.38
N TRP A 83 -33.72 -6.13 9.62
CA TRP A 83 -33.75 -7.06 10.74
C TRP A 83 -35.17 -7.60 11.01
N LYS A 84 -36.19 -6.74 11.00
CA LYS A 84 -37.61 -7.16 11.17
C LYS A 84 -38.02 -8.18 10.11
N LEU A 85 -37.64 -7.99 8.84
CA LEU A 85 -37.92 -8.93 7.74
C LEU A 85 -37.28 -10.31 7.96
N HIS A 86 -36.13 -10.34 8.65
CA HIS A 86 -35.38 -11.56 8.95
C HIS A 86 -35.35 -11.90 10.44
N PHE A 87 -36.39 -11.51 11.19
CA PHE A 87 -36.43 -11.56 12.64
C PHE A 87 -36.11 -12.96 13.20
N ARG A 88 -36.84 -14.00 12.75
CA ARG A 88 -36.62 -15.39 13.19
C ARG A 88 -35.20 -15.89 12.89
N LYS A 89 -34.69 -15.60 11.69
CA LYS A 89 -33.31 -16.01 11.31
C LYS A 89 -32.28 -15.33 12.21
N SER A 90 -32.51 -14.07 12.57
CA SER A 90 -31.60 -13.27 13.39
C SER A 90 -31.57 -13.73 14.84
N ILE A 91 -32.72 -14.06 15.43
CA ILE A 91 -32.81 -14.65 16.79
C ILE A 91 -32.18 -16.03 16.84
N PHE A 92 -32.33 -16.83 15.78
CA PHE A 92 -31.66 -18.12 15.69
C PHE A 92 -30.14 -17.95 15.59
N ALA A 93 -29.68 -17.09 14.68
CA ALA A 93 -28.25 -16.86 14.43
C ALA A 93 -27.54 -16.22 15.63
N SER A 94 -28.22 -15.37 16.41
CA SER A 94 -27.62 -14.70 17.57
C SER A 94 -27.15 -15.68 18.64
N ARG A 95 -27.74 -16.88 18.71
CA ARG A 95 -27.25 -17.89 19.66
C ARG A 95 -25.83 -18.35 19.32
N PHE A 96 -25.45 -18.37 18.04
CA PHE A 96 -24.13 -18.79 17.57
C PHE A 96 -23.13 -17.62 17.44
N LEU A 97 -23.56 -16.37 17.66
CA LEU A 97 -22.74 -15.18 17.55
C LEU A 97 -22.51 -14.53 18.94
N PRO A 98 -21.28 -14.52 19.48
CA PRO A 98 -21.01 -14.00 20.81
C PRO A 98 -21.35 -12.51 20.92
N GLY A 99 -21.92 -12.09 22.05
CA GLY A 99 -22.26 -10.70 22.35
C GLY A 99 -23.55 -10.16 21.70
N THR A 100 -24.21 -10.92 20.82
CA THR A 100 -25.40 -10.45 20.07
C THR A 100 -26.74 -10.74 20.75
N ARG A 101 -26.80 -11.75 21.63
CA ARG A 101 -28.05 -12.23 22.27
C ARG A 101 -28.72 -11.18 23.14
N LEU A 102 -27.99 -10.64 24.11
CA LEU A 102 -28.49 -9.63 25.04
C LEU A 102 -29.11 -8.42 24.32
N PRO A 103 -28.40 -7.73 23.39
CA PRO A 103 -29.00 -6.60 22.69
C PRO A 103 -30.19 -7.02 21.82
N LEU A 104 -30.10 -8.13 21.08
CA LEU A 104 -31.22 -8.55 20.22
C LEU A 104 -32.46 -8.92 21.00
N TYR A 105 -32.36 -9.66 22.10
CA TYR A 105 -33.53 -10.14 22.85
C TYR A 105 -34.21 -8.99 23.61
N LEU A 106 -33.43 -8.11 24.25
CA LEU A 106 -33.93 -6.89 24.88
C LEU A 106 -34.58 -5.95 23.85
N SER A 107 -33.91 -5.69 22.72
CA SER A 107 -34.45 -4.84 21.65
C SER A 107 -35.71 -5.44 21.02
N SER A 108 -35.82 -6.76 20.93
CA SER A 108 -37.01 -7.44 20.42
C SER A 108 -38.24 -7.13 21.28
N GLY A 109 -38.08 -7.19 22.60
CA GLY A 109 -39.12 -6.80 23.55
C GLY A 109 -39.41 -5.30 23.54
N PHE A 110 -38.36 -4.48 23.46
CA PHE A 110 -38.46 -3.02 23.47
C PHE A 110 -39.18 -2.45 22.23
N LEU A 111 -38.87 -2.96 21.04
CA LEU A 111 -39.61 -2.65 19.80
C LEU A 111 -40.95 -3.39 19.72
N GLY A 112 -41.15 -4.36 20.63
CA GLY A 112 -42.27 -5.30 20.73
C GLY A 112 -42.62 -5.97 19.42
N LEU A 113 -41.60 -6.65 18.89
CA LEU A 113 -41.69 -7.65 17.84
C LEU A 113 -42.53 -8.86 18.33
N PRO A 114 -43.04 -9.74 17.46
CA PRO A 114 -43.97 -10.78 17.88
C PRO A 114 -43.34 -11.82 18.83
N PHE A 115 -43.85 -11.89 20.07
CA PHE A 115 -43.37 -12.81 21.12
C PHE A 115 -43.36 -14.28 20.67
N PHE A 116 -44.42 -14.76 20.03
CA PHE A 116 -44.48 -16.17 19.62
C PHE A 116 -43.41 -16.52 18.59
N ALA A 117 -43.06 -15.59 17.68
CA ALA A 117 -41.97 -15.81 16.74
C ALA A 117 -40.62 -15.88 17.47
N PHE A 118 -40.41 -15.05 18.50
CA PHE A 118 -39.25 -15.12 19.37
C PHE A 118 -39.21 -16.43 20.15
N PHE A 119 -40.31 -16.79 20.83
CA PHE A 119 -40.45 -17.95 21.71
C PHE A 119 -40.07 -19.25 21.01
N TYR A 120 -40.69 -19.57 19.87
CA TYR A 120 -40.40 -20.82 19.16
C TYR A 120 -38.99 -20.84 18.59
N THR A 121 -38.51 -19.71 18.08
CA THR A 121 -37.17 -19.61 17.50
C THR A 121 -36.09 -19.76 18.57
N SER A 122 -36.25 -19.06 19.70
CA SER A 122 -35.37 -19.19 20.86
C SER A 122 -35.42 -20.62 21.38
N LEU A 123 -36.59 -21.23 21.60
CA LEU A 123 -36.70 -22.61 22.08
C LEU A 123 -35.90 -23.59 21.23
N ILE A 124 -36.09 -23.56 19.90
CA ILE A 124 -35.35 -24.41 18.97
C ILE A 124 -33.84 -24.13 19.06
N ALA A 125 -33.44 -22.86 19.06
CA ALA A 125 -32.03 -22.46 19.16
C ALA A 125 -31.40 -22.88 20.49
N VAL A 126 -32.11 -22.76 21.62
CA VAL A 126 -31.68 -23.23 22.94
C VAL A 126 -31.47 -24.73 22.90
N THR A 127 -32.48 -25.49 22.47
CA THR A 127 -32.44 -26.94 22.49
C THR A 127 -31.28 -27.47 21.65
N LEU A 128 -31.08 -26.91 20.45
CA LEU A 128 -29.95 -27.30 19.60
C LEU A 128 -28.60 -26.93 20.24
N TRP A 129 -28.48 -25.70 20.75
CA TRP A 129 -27.24 -25.21 21.37
C TRP A 129 -26.88 -25.99 22.63
N THR A 130 -27.80 -26.16 23.57
CA THR A 130 -27.52 -26.83 24.84
C THR A 130 -27.30 -28.32 24.65
N THR A 131 -28.08 -28.98 23.79
CA THR A 131 -27.86 -30.39 23.46
C THR A 131 -26.47 -30.58 22.85
N GLY A 132 -26.11 -29.77 21.86
CA GLY A 132 -24.80 -29.85 21.21
C GLY A 132 -23.66 -29.56 22.18
N PHE A 133 -23.74 -28.44 22.92
CA PHE A 133 -22.63 -27.94 23.73
C PHE A 133 -22.41 -28.78 25.00
N VAL A 134 -23.48 -29.14 25.73
CA VAL A 134 -23.38 -30.00 26.92
C VAL A 134 -22.92 -31.41 26.53
N SER A 135 -23.40 -31.97 25.42
CA SER A 135 -22.95 -33.29 24.94
C SER A 135 -21.48 -33.25 24.50
N LEU A 136 -21.04 -32.18 23.85
CA LEU A 136 -19.64 -32.00 23.45
C LEU A 136 -18.74 -31.97 24.69
N VAL A 137 -19.11 -31.23 25.73
CA VAL A 137 -18.36 -31.20 26.99
C VAL A 137 -18.40 -32.55 27.71
N TYR A 138 -19.54 -33.25 27.70
CA TYR A 138 -19.65 -34.60 28.25
C TYR A 138 -18.67 -35.58 27.56
N LEU A 139 -18.62 -35.58 26.23
CA LEU A 139 -17.72 -36.45 25.46
C LEU A 139 -16.24 -36.04 25.64
N TYR A 140 -15.91 -34.76 25.43
CA TYR A 140 -14.55 -34.28 25.25
C TYR A 140 -13.95 -33.55 26.46
N GLY A 141 -14.69 -33.35 27.54
CA GLY A 141 -14.25 -32.57 28.71
C GLY A 141 -12.94 -33.07 29.35
N ASN A 142 -12.62 -34.35 29.20
CA ASN A 142 -11.37 -34.93 29.72
C ASN A 142 -10.16 -34.60 28.85
N LEU A 143 -10.35 -34.37 27.54
CA LEU A 143 -9.24 -33.97 26.65
C LEU A 143 -8.82 -32.53 26.96
N VAL A 144 -9.79 -31.65 27.22
CA VAL A 144 -9.51 -30.26 27.59
C VAL A 144 -8.71 -30.21 28.89
N THR A 145 -9.07 -31.01 29.90
CA THR A 145 -8.30 -31.07 31.16
C THR A 145 -6.94 -31.75 31.02
N LEU A 146 -6.77 -32.72 30.13
CA LEU A 146 -5.48 -33.39 29.84
C LEU A 146 -4.47 -32.49 29.11
N TYR A 147 -4.93 -31.61 28.20
CA TYR A 147 -4.05 -30.74 27.40
C TYR A 147 -3.95 -29.31 27.93
N TRP A 148 -4.78 -28.93 28.90
CA TRP A 148 -4.70 -27.62 29.57
C TRP A 148 -3.55 -27.58 30.58
N ASN A 149 -2.37 -27.16 30.11
CA ASN A 149 -1.23 -26.85 30.96
C ASN A 149 -1.20 -25.35 31.29
N PRO A 150 -1.23 -24.92 32.57
CA PRO A 150 -1.22 -23.51 32.94
C PRO A 150 -0.03 -22.71 32.36
N LYS A 151 1.10 -23.37 32.08
CA LYS A 151 2.29 -22.73 31.46
C LYS A 151 2.11 -22.33 29.99
N ASN A 152 1.22 -22.98 29.23
CA ASN A 152 0.96 -22.70 27.81
C ASN A 152 -0.44 -22.09 27.56
N SER A 153 -1.13 -21.68 28.62
CA SER A 153 -2.50 -21.13 28.58
C SER A 153 -2.64 -19.92 27.63
N LEU A 154 -1.60 -19.10 27.50
CA LEU A 154 -1.59 -17.98 26.57
C LEU A 154 -1.53 -18.42 25.09
N LEU A 155 -0.64 -19.35 24.74
CA LEU A 155 -0.52 -19.84 23.36
C LEU A 155 -1.78 -20.59 22.93
N PHE A 156 -2.36 -21.39 23.83
CA PHE A 156 -3.60 -22.10 23.55
C PHE A 156 -4.80 -21.15 23.39
N SER A 157 -4.91 -20.12 24.23
CA SER A 157 -5.96 -19.11 24.09
C SER A 157 -5.79 -18.26 22.81
N LEU A 158 -4.56 -17.92 22.44
CA LEU A 158 -4.25 -17.26 21.17
C LEU A 158 -4.60 -18.14 19.97
N ALA A 159 -4.27 -19.43 20.00
CA ALA A 159 -4.61 -20.37 18.93
C ALA A 159 -6.12 -20.51 18.75
N ILE A 160 -6.87 -20.61 19.85
CA ILE A 160 -8.34 -20.64 19.82
C ILE A 160 -8.88 -19.32 19.27
N ALA A 161 -8.43 -18.16 19.77
CA ALA A 161 -8.86 -16.86 19.29
C ALA A 161 -8.56 -16.68 17.78
N PHE A 162 -7.40 -17.14 17.33
CA PHE A 162 -6.99 -17.12 15.94
C PHE A 162 -7.87 -18.05 15.08
N SER A 163 -8.23 -19.23 15.58
CA SER A 163 -9.16 -20.14 14.89
C SER A 163 -10.56 -19.54 14.72
N PHE A 164 -11.09 -18.88 15.75
CA PHE A 164 -12.36 -18.15 15.67
C PHE A 164 -12.27 -16.97 14.70
N TYR A 165 -11.15 -16.25 14.70
CA TYR A 165 -10.91 -15.16 13.74
C TYR A 165 -10.86 -15.67 12.30
N ILE A 166 -10.17 -16.79 12.03
CA ILE A 166 -10.14 -17.43 10.70
C ILE A 166 -11.55 -17.83 10.30
N LEU A 167 -12.31 -18.48 11.18
CA LEU A 167 -13.68 -18.89 10.89
C LEU A 167 -14.58 -17.69 10.57
N TYR A 168 -14.51 -16.64 11.38
CA TYR A 168 -15.21 -15.36 11.13
C TYR A 168 -14.81 -14.76 9.78
N PHE A 169 -13.52 -14.74 9.46
CA PHE A 169 -13.00 -14.24 8.19
C PHE A 169 -13.49 -15.08 7.00
N MET A 170 -13.49 -16.41 7.11
CA MET A 170 -14.03 -17.32 6.09
C MET A 170 -15.54 -17.13 5.90
N MET A 171 -16.30 -16.99 6.99
CA MET A 171 -17.71 -16.65 6.92
C MET A 171 -17.92 -15.32 6.19
N ARG A 172 -17.14 -14.29 6.50
CA ARG A 172 -17.24 -12.98 5.82
C ARG A 172 -17.00 -13.09 4.31
N ILE A 173 -15.98 -13.83 3.88
CA ILE A 173 -15.70 -14.06 2.45
C ILE A 173 -16.83 -14.84 1.75
N THR A 174 -17.46 -15.77 2.49
CA THR A 174 -18.53 -16.62 1.95
C THR A 174 -19.82 -15.83 1.78
N PHE A 175 -20.25 -15.08 2.80
CA PHE A 175 -21.54 -14.40 2.84
C PHE A 175 -21.54 -12.99 2.21
N TYR A 176 -20.39 -12.30 2.15
CA TYR A 176 -20.31 -10.93 1.63
C TYR A 176 -19.49 -10.87 0.33
N PRO A 177 -20.13 -10.76 -0.86
CA PRO A 177 -19.45 -10.70 -2.15
C PRO A 177 -18.36 -9.61 -2.22
N LYS A 178 -18.64 -8.43 -1.64
CA LYS A 178 -17.68 -7.31 -1.58
C LYS A 178 -16.38 -7.67 -0.84
N GLU A 179 -16.45 -8.50 0.21
CA GLU A 179 -15.25 -8.94 0.93
C GLU A 179 -14.46 -9.96 0.10
N ARG A 180 -15.14 -10.84 -0.63
CA ARG A 180 -14.50 -11.77 -1.57
C ARG A 180 -13.72 -11.05 -2.65
N GLU A 181 -14.29 -10.01 -3.25
CA GLU A 181 -13.61 -9.18 -4.26
C GLU A 181 -12.38 -8.48 -3.67
N LYS A 182 -12.50 -7.88 -2.48
CA LYS A 182 -11.37 -7.24 -1.79
C LYS A 182 -10.26 -8.23 -1.50
N THR A 183 -10.58 -9.41 -0.97
CA THR A 183 -9.59 -10.46 -0.67
C THR A 183 -8.93 -10.97 -1.96
N SER A 184 -9.71 -11.23 -3.01
CA SER A 184 -9.18 -11.65 -4.31
C SER A 184 -8.24 -10.60 -4.90
N PHE A 185 -8.63 -9.33 -4.86
CA PHE A 185 -7.80 -8.20 -5.29
C PHE A 185 -6.51 -8.09 -4.46
N PHE A 186 -6.60 -8.23 -3.13
CA PHE A 186 -5.44 -8.22 -2.25
C PHE A 186 -4.48 -9.37 -2.55
N VAL A 187 -4.99 -10.59 -2.71
CA VAL A 187 -4.17 -11.77 -3.06
C VAL A 187 -3.52 -11.60 -4.42
N ALA A 188 -4.25 -11.11 -5.42
CA ALA A 188 -3.70 -10.85 -6.74
C ALA A 188 -2.58 -9.81 -6.70
N LYS A 189 -2.75 -8.74 -5.90
CA LYS A 189 -1.73 -7.71 -5.67
C LYS A 189 -0.51 -8.28 -4.93
N PHE A 190 -0.73 -9.10 -3.90
CA PHE A 190 0.33 -9.70 -3.09
C PHE A 190 1.17 -10.72 -3.88
N LYS A 191 0.60 -11.37 -4.90
CA LYS A 191 1.37 -12.26 -5.79
C LYS A 191 2.38 -11.53 -6.67
N GLN A 192 2.22 -10.21 -6.84
CA GLN A 192 3.05 -9.40 -7.74
C GLN A 192 3.96 -8.51 -6.91
N LEU A 193 5.26 -8.82 -6.91
CA LEU A 193 6.27 -8.14 -6.09
C LEU A 193 6.29 -6.62 -6.32
N GLU A 194 6.10 -6.17 -7.57
CA GLU A 194 6.06 -4.75 -7.95
C GLU A 194 5.00 -3.93 -7.18
N PHE A 195 3.95 -4.58 -6.67
CA PHE A 195 2.87 -3.94 -5.93
C PHE A 195 2.95 -4.10 -4.42
N TRP A 196 4.02 -4.69 -3.89
CA TRP A 196 4.20 -4.82 -2.45
C TRP A 196 4.31 -3.45 -1.78
N PRO A 197 3.72 -3.27 -0.58
CA PRO A 197 3.99 -2.08 0.22
C PRO A 197 5.50 -1.94 0.48
N ALA A 198 6.03 -0.72 0.42
CA ALA A 198 7.46 -0.47 0.61
C ALA A 198 7.97 -1.02 1.95
N SER A 199 7.19 -0.93 3.02
CA SER A 199 7.56 -1.48 4.34
C SER A 199 7.76 -2.99 4.30
N LEU A 200 6.90 -3.73 3.59
CA LEU A 200 7.03 -5.17 3.42
C LEU A 200 8.21 -5.52 2.51
N PHE A 201 8.36 -4.79 1.41
CA PHE A 201 9.41 -5.01 0.43
C PHE A 201 10.81 -4.83 1.04
N TYR A 202 11.03 -3.78 1.85
CA TYR A 202 12.34 -3.51 2.45
C TYR A 202 12.58 -4.22 3.79
N LEU A 203 11.58 -4.85 4.41
CA LEU A 203 11.74 -5.53 5.71
C LEU A 203 12.87 -6.59 5.70
N PRO A 204 12.97 -7.48 4.70
CA PRO A 204 14.06 -8.47 4.63
C PRO A 204 15.46 -7.86 4.47
N LEU A 205 15.55 -6.62 3.99
CA LEU A 205 16.82 -5.91 3.80
C LEU A 205 17.38 -5.38 5.14
N VAL A 206 16.53 -5.11 6.14
CA VAL A 206 16.92 -4.46 7.41
C VAL A 206 18.05 -5.21 8.15
N PRO A 207 17.98 -6.56 8.36
CA PRO A 207 19.08 -7.29 9.01
C PRO A 207 20.40 -7.17 8.24
N TYR A 208 20.33 -7.10 6.91
CA TYR A 208 21.51 -6.95 6.06
C TYR A 208 22.12 -5.56 6.15
N LEU A 209 21.30 -4.51 6.24
CA LEU A 209 21.80 -3.15 6.49
C LEU A 209 22.47 -3.03 7.85
N ILE A 210 21.94 -3.70 8.88
CA ILE A 210 22.60 -3.77 10.20
C ILE A 210 23.96 -4.46 10.06
N TYR A 211 24.02 -5.60 9.35
CA TYR A 211 25.27 -6.28 9.07
C TYR A 211 26.28 -5.39 8.34
N LEU A 212 25.87 -4.68 7.29
CA LEU A 212 26.73 -3.76 6.55
C LEU A 212 27.21 -2.60 7.43
N ALA A 213 26.32 -2.01 8.22
CA ALA A 213 26.66 -0.96 9.17
C ALA A 213 27.71 -1.41 10.19
N LEU A 214 27.59 -2.63 10.72
CA LEU A 214 28.59 -3.21 11.63
C LEU A 214 29.91 -3.52 10.90
N ARG A 215 29.85 -4.14 9.72
CA ARG A 215 31.01 -4.51 8.91
C ARG A 215 31.88 -3.29 8.55
N TYR A 216 31.24 -2.20 8.16
CA TYR A 216 31.92 -0.96 7.79
C TYR A 216 32.07 0.02 8.96
N ARG A 217 31.60 -0.33 10.15
CA ARG A 217 31.68 0.47 11.40
C ARG A 217 30.95 1.82 11.33
N GLY A 218 29.87 1.88 10.56
CA GLY A 218 29.03 3.08 10.47
C GLY A 218 28.13 3.07 9.24
N VAL A 219 27.04 3.83 9.31
CA VAL A 219 26.11 4.03 8.17
C VAL A 219 26.46 5.25 7.34
N ARG A 220 27.19 6.23 7.90
CA ARG A 220 27.44 7.53 7.26
C ARG A 220 28.33 7.46 6.03
N TYR A 221 29.03 6.35 5.80
CA TYR A 221 29.86 6.17 4.60
C TYR A 221 29.07 6.25 3.30
N ILE A 222 27.74 6.07 3.33
CA ILE A 222 26.90 6.32 2.15
C ILE A 222 26.97 7.79 1.68
N THR A 223 27.33 8.72 2.57
CA THR A 223 27.47 10.17 2.26
C THR A 223 28.73 10.51 1.49
N THR A 224 29.67 9.57 1.33
CA THR A 224 30.95 9.74 0.60
C THR A 224 30.96 8.98 -0.71
N VAL A 225 29.86 8.35 -1.10
CA VAL A 225 29.75 7.53 -2.30
C VAL A 225 29.95 8.38 -3.56
N ASN A 226 29.32 9.56 -3.64
CA ASN A 226 29.43 10.48 -4.76
C ASN A 226 29.90 11.86 -4.26
N PRO A 227 31.21 12.09 -4.07
CA PRO A 227 31.73 13.36 -3.57
C PRO A 227 31.36 14.59 -4.43
N GLY A 228 31.06 14.38 -5.71
CA GLY A 228 30.65 15.45 -6.63
C GLY A 228 29.18 15.88 -6.49
N ILE A 229 28.39 15.16 -5.70
CA ILE A 229 26.96 15.44 -5.50
C ILE A 229 26.73 15.79 -4.03
N LEU A 230 25.91 16.82 -3.76
CA LEU A 230 25.55 17.24 -2.41
C LEU A 230 25.06 16.05 -1.57
N ALA A 231 25.73 15.79 -0.44
CA ALA A 231 25.46 14.65 0.44
C ALA A 231 25.34 13.30 -0.32
N SER A 232 26.09 13.13 -1.41
CA SER A 232 26.01 12.00 -2.34
C SER A 232 24.65 11.76 -3.03
N GLY A 233 23.71 12.70 -2.96
CA GLY A 233 22.34 12.55 -3.47
C GLY A 233 21.42 11.84 -2.47
N ILE A 234 21.58 12.12 -1.18
CA ILE A 234 20.70 11.60 -0.12
C ILE A 234 19.44 12.46 0.04
N ALA A 235 19.57 13.78 -0.07
CA ALA A 235 18.46 14.71 -0.02
C ALA A 235 18.89 16.10 -0.50
N GLY A 236 17.95 16.83 -1.12
CA GLY A 236 18.08 18.26 -1.36
C GLY A 236 19.08 18.67 -2.45
N GLU A 237 19.58 17.73 -3.24
CA GLU A 237 20.43 17.98 -4.39
C GLU A 237 19.73 18.85 -5.45
N SER A 238 20.51 19.73 -6.09
CA SER A 238 20.06 20.51 -7.23
C SER A 238 20.20 19.68 -8.51
N LYS A 239 19.10 19.49 -9.24
CA LYS A 239 19.15 18.82 -10.54
C LYS A 239 20.02 19.58 -11.54
N SER A 240 19.99 20.90 -11.52
CA SER A 240 20.79 21.71 -12.46
C SER A 240 22.28 21.63 -12.16
N GLU A 241 22.69 21.58 -10.88
CA GLU A 241 24.08 21.31 -10.49
C GLU A 241 24.54 19.94 -10.97
N ILE A 242 23.73 18.89 -10.78
CA ILE A 242 24.07 17.53 -11.24
C ILE A 242 24.17 17.48 -12.76
N LEU A 243 23.20 18.04 -13.49
CA LEU A 243 23.21 18.04 -14.96
C LEU A 243 24.41 18.81 -15.53
N ASN A 244 24.90 19.85 -14.84
CA ASN A 244 26.11 20.57 -15.22
C ASN A 244 27.39 19.73 -15.12
N LEU A 245 27.39 18.62 -14.36
CA LEU A 245 28.54 17.71 -14.27
C LEU A 245 28.65 16.76 -15.47
N ILE A 246 27.60 16.67 -16.28
CA ILE A 246 27.50 15.74 -17.42
C ILE A 246 27.87 16.50 -18.70
N PRO A 247 28.56 15.87 -19.68
CA PRO A 247 28.83 16.50 -20.97
C PRO A 247 27.55 17.01 -21.65
N LYS A 248 27.53 18.28 -22.05
CA LYS A 248 26.32 18.98 -22.51
C LYS A 248 25.70 18.36 -23.76
N GLU A 249 26.51 17.70 -24.59
CA GLU A 249 26.08 17.12 -25.86
C GLU A 249 25.09 15.98 -25.65
N VAL A 250 25.22 15.24 -24.54
CA VAL A 250 24.38 14.08 -24.22
C VAL A 250 23.26 14.41 -23.25
N VAL A 251 23.26 15.59 -22.63
CA VAL A 251 22.19 16.03 -21.73
C VAL A 251 21.02 16.60 -22.52
N ALA A 252 19.80 16.35 -22.05
CA ALA A 252 18.61 17.01 -22.54
C ALA A 252 18.71 18.51 -22.20
N LYS A 253 18.75 19.36 -23.24
CA LYS A 253 18.94 20.82 -23.11
C LYS A 253 17.99 21.40 -22.08
N TYR A 254 18.48 22.28 -21.22
CA TYR A 254 17.68 22.87 -20.16
C TYR A 254 18.07 24.31 -19.82
N GLN A 255 17.15 25.01 -19.16
CA GLN A 255 17.31 26.34 -18.63
C GLN A 255 16.84 26.40 -17.18
N PHE A 256 17.74 26.83 -16.30
CA PHE A 256 17.42 27.11 -14.90
C PHE A 256 16.85 28.53 -14.74
N ILE A 257 15.75 28.65 -13.98
CA ILE A 257 15.07 29.90 -13.63
C ILE A 257 14.85 29.94 -12.11
N SER A 258 15.40 30.96 -11.45
CA SER A 258 15.17 31.20 -10.03
C SER A 258 14.01 32.18 -9.81
N PRO A 259 13.30 32.17 -8.66
CA PRO A 259 12.26 33.14 -8.34
C PRO A 259 12.77 34.60 -8.32
N LYS A 260 14.08 34.79 -8.15
CA LYS A 260 14.73 36.10 -8.15
C LYS A 260 15.05 36.62 -9.56
N GLU A 261 14.75 35.84 -10.60
CA GLU A 261 14.98 36.23 -11.98
C GLU A 261 14.13 37.44 -12.37
N LYS A 262 14.77 38.51 -12.86
CA LYS A 262 14.08 39.77 -13.17
C LYS A 262 13.19 39.64 -14.40
N ASN A 263 13.67 38.93 -15.43
CA ASN A 263 13.00 38.81 -16.73
C ASN A 263 12.89 37.33 -17.17
N PRO A 264 12.10 36.50 -16.47
CA PRO A 264 12.01 35.07 -16.78
C PRO A 264 11.47 34.82 -18.19
N LYS A 265 10.53 35.65 -18.67
CA LYS A 265 9.98 35.56 -20.03
C LYS A 265 11.07 35.66 -21.10
N SER A 266 11.85 36.74 -21.08
CA SER A 266 12.90 36.97 -22.07
C SER A 266 13.98 35.91 -22.00
N LYS A 267 14.34 35.46 -20.79
CA LYS A 267 15.35 34.41 -20.60
C LYS A 267 14.91 33.08 -21.20
N ILE A 268 13.68 32.63 -20.94
CA ILE A 268 13.12 31.40 -21.52
C ILE A 268 12.98 31.54 -23.04
N GLN A 269 12.48 32.68 -23.52
CA GLN A 269 12.30 32.92 -24.95
C GLN A 269 13.64 32.91 -25.72
N ASN A 270 14.67 33.58 -25.19
CA ASN A 270 16.00 33.60 -25.78
C ASN A 270 16.63 32.21 -25.81
N TRP A 271 16.45 31.44 -24.73
CA TRP A 271 16.92 30.04 -24.68
C TRP A 271 16.22 29.17 -25.73
N ILE A 272 14.89 29.24 -25.84
CA ILE A 272 14.13 28.50 -26.86
C ILE A 272 14.62 28.84 -28.27
N GLN A 273 14.86 30.12 -28.56
CA GLN A 273 15.35 30.57 -29.87
C GLN A 273 16.77 30.11 -30.15
N THR A 274 17.68 30.32 -29.19
CA THR A 274 19.11 29.95 -29.33
C THR A 274 19.28 28.46 -29.52
N GLU A 275 18.51 27.64 -28.80
CA GLU A 275 18.59 26.19 -28.84
C GLU A 275 17.70 25.54 -29.92
N ASN A 276 16.94 26.35 -30.67
CA ASN A 276 15.96 25.94 -31.68
C ASN A 276 14.94 24.91 -31.15
N LEU A 277 14.38 25.20 -29.96
CA LEU A 277 13.43 24.33 -29.29
C LEU A 277 11.99 24.63 -29.71
N ARG A 278 11.13 23.63 -29.55
CA ARG A 278 9.68 23.76 -29.77
C ARG A 278 8.95 23.25 -28.54
N PHE A 279 7.75 23.80 -28.33
CA PHE A 279 6.81 23.22 -27.38
C PHE A 279 6.32 21.86 -27.90
N PRO A 280 6.01 20.91 -27.00
CA PRO A 280 6.00 21.05 -25.55
C PRO A 280 7.39 21.02 -24.90
N LEU A 281 7.51 21.61 -23.71
CA LEU A 281 8.68 21.53 -22.82
C LEU A 281 8.33 20.79 -21.54
N ILE A 282 9.33 20.36 -20.77
CA ILE A 282 9.14 19.80 -19.43
C ILE A 282 9.59 20.83 -18.39
N ALA A 283 8.71 21.18 -17.45
CA ALA A 283 9.05 21.96 -16.28
C ALA A 283 9.15 21.04 -15.06
N LYS A 284 10.23 21.16 -14.30
CA LYS A 284 10.45 20.42 -13.04
C LYS A 284 11.11 21.31 -12.00
N PRO A 285 10.77 21.20 -10.71
CA PRO A 285 11.51 21.87 -9.65
C PRO A 285 12.97 21.40 -9.65
N ASP A 286 13.89 22.34 -9.43
CA ASP A 286 15.33 22.05 -9.34
C ASP A 286 15.60 21.06 -8.20
N LYS A 287 14.92 21.23 -7.06
CA LYS A 287 14.93 20.32 -5.92
C LYS A 287 13.59 19.61 -5.80
N GLY A 288 13.58 18.29 -5.86
CA GLY A 288 12.35 17.48 -5.77
C GLY A 288 12.53 16.06 -6.31
N GLU A 289 11.69 15.14 -5.86
CA GLU A 289 11.79 13.71 -6.18
C GLU A 289 10.44 13.15 -6.65
N ARG A 290 10.43 11.92 -7.21
CA ARG A 290 9.21 11.13 -7.50
C ARG A 290 8.17 11.83 -8.39
N GLY A 291 8.60 12.71 -9.28
CA GLY A 291 7.71 13.43 -10.20
C GLY A 291 6.99 14.64 -9.58
N PHE A 292 7.43 15.09 -8.40
CA PHE A 292 6.88 16.27 -7.72
C PHE A 292 6.85 17.51 -8.64
N LEU A 293 5.64 18.03 -8.88
CA LEU A 293 5.34 19.18 -9.76
C LEU A 293 5.94 19.12 -11.16
N VAL A 294 6.21 17.92 -11.69
CA VAL A 294 6.67 17.76 -13.09
C VAL A 294 5.48 18.00 -14.03
N LYS A 295 5.61 18.98 -14.93
CA LYS A 295 4.55 19.34 -15.87
C LYS A 295 5.06 19.41 -17.30
N LYS A 296 4.22 18.95 -18.23
CA LYS A 296 4.38 19.19 -19.66
C LYS A 296 3.75 20.54 -19.98
N ILE A 297 4.55 21.43 -20.54
CA ILE A 297 4.20 22.83 -20.78
C ILE A 297 4.06 23.04 -22.29
N HIS A 298 2.99 23.69 -22.74
CA HIS A 298 2.63 23.80 -24.15
C HIS A 298 2.83 25.22 -24.71
N SER A 299 3.03 26.22 -23.86
CA SER A 299 3.24 27.61 -24.27
C SER A 299 4.21 28.36 -23.35
N LEU A 300 4.65 29.55 -23.78
CA LEU A 300 5.47 30.44 -22.95
C LEU A 300 4.65 31.00 -21.77
N GLU A 301 3.37 31.28 -22.01
CA GLU A 301 2.41 31.74 -21.02
C GLU A 301 2.26 30.71 -19.88
N ASP A 302 2.14 29.41 -20.21
CA ASP A 302 2.11 28.33 -19.23
C ASP A 302 3.35 28.34 -18.32
N CYS A 303 4.55 28.59 -18.88
CA CYS A 303 5.78 28.69 -18.10
C CYS A 303 5.69 29.85 -17.07
N LEU A 304 5.17 31.00 -17.49
CA LEU A 304 5.06 32.18 -16.63
C LEU A 304 4.00 31.98 -15.54
N THR A 305 2.84 31.42 -15.89
CA THR A 305 1.81 31.06 -14.92
C THR A 305 2.35 30.07 -13.89
N LEU A 306 3.15 29.09 -14.32
CA LEU A 306 3.76 28.12 -13.42
C LEU A 306 4.71 28.80 -12.40
N ILE A 307 5.63 29.65 -12.87
CA ILE A 307 6.58 30.38 -12.02
C ILE A 307 5.85 31.29 -11.02
N GLN A 308 4.77 31.95 -11.45
CA GLN A 308 3.98 32.82 -10.58
C GLN A 308 3.22 32.03 -9.51
N THR A 309 2.63 30.89 -9.90
CA THR A 309 1.86 30.03 -8.98
C THR A 309 2.78 29.38 -7.94
N TYR A 310 3.98 29.00 -8.36
CA TYR A 310 4.97 28.29 -7.56
C TYR A 310 6.32 29.02 -7.64
N PRO A 311 6.58 29.98 -6.72
CA PRO A 311 7.84 30.74 -6.69
C PRO A 311 8.98 29.87 -6.15
N LEU A 312 9.43 28.93 -6.98
CA LEU A 312 10.48 27.94 -6.74
C LEU A 312 11.62 28.10 -7.75
N ASP A 313 12.76 27.48 -7.47
CA ASP A 313 13.77 27.25 -8.49
C ASP A 313 13.28 26.18 -9.48
N TRP A 314 13.22 26.53 -10.76
CA TRP A 314 12.68 25.71 -11.85
C TRP A 314 13.74 25.34 -12.88
N ILE A 315 13.61 24.14 -13.43
CA ILE A 315 14.28 23.71 -14.65
C ILE A 315 13.23 23.54 -15.74
N PHE A 316 13.39 24.28 -16.83
CA PHE A 316 12.71 24.01 -18.10
C PHE A 316 13.65 23.18 -18.97
N GLN A 317 13.18 22.04 -19.45
CA GLN A 317 13.99 21.07 -20.19
C GLN A 317 13.30 20.72 -21.52
N GLU A 318 14.09 20.47 -22.56
CA GLU A 318 13.59 20.01 -23.85
C GLU A 318 12.78 18.72 -23.69
N TYR A 319 11.69 18.61 -24.44
CA TYR A 319 10.90 17.39 -24.46
C TYR A 319 11.52 16.40 -25.44
N VAL A 320 12.22 15.40 -24.92
CA VAL A 320 12.75 14.29 -25.72
C VAL A 320 11.60 13.31 -25.98
N GLU A 321 11.10 13.20 -27.21
CA GLU A 321 9.82 12.51 -27.51
C GLU A 321 9.76 11.04 -27.05
N GLY A 322 10.85 10.28 -27.19
CA GLY A 322 10.85 8.82 -26.97
C GLY A 322 10.63 8.04 -28.28
N PRO A 323 10.04 6.83 -28.27
CA PRO A 323 9.17 6.31 -27.21
C PRO A 323 9.93 5.61 -26.06
N PHE A 324 11.20 5.31 -26.26
CA PHE A 324 11.96 4.50 -25.30
C PHE A 324 12.55 5.36 -24.18
N GLU A 325 12.46 4.83 -22.96
CA GLU A 325 13.16 5.37 -21.79
C GLU A 325 13.82 4.22 -21.03
N VAL A 326 15.11 4.39 -20.69
CA VAL A 326 15.87 3.39 -19.95
C VAL A 326 16.55 4.01 -18.73
N GLY A 327 16.56 3.27 -17.63
CA GLY A 327 17.34 3.57 -16.44
C GLY A 327 18.65 2.78 -16.45
N ILE A 328 19.80 3.46 -16.55
CA ILE A 328 21.12 2.83 -16.56
C ILE A 328 21.75 2.97 -15.19
N PHE A 329 21.89 1.87 -14.47
CA PHE A 329 22.55 1.88 -13.17
C PHE A 329 24.04 1.63 -13.34
N TYR A 330 24.86 2.59 -12.90
CA TYR A 330 26.32 2.57 -13.02
C TYR A 330 26.97 2.50 -11.64
N TYR A 331 28.11 1.83 -11.56
CA TYR A 331 29.02 1.94 -10.42
C TYR A 331 30.49 1.87 -10.82
N ARG A 332 31.37 2.43 -9.99
CA ARG A 332 32.82 2.34 -10.10
C ARG A 332 33.44 2.36 -8.71
N HIS A 333 34.39 1.47 -8.45
CA HIS A 333 35.19 1.57 -7.22
C HIS A 333 36.19 2.72 -7.36
N PRO A 334 36.52 3.47 -6.28
CA PRO A 334 37.43 4.61 -6.37
C PRO A 334 38.83 4.28 -6.89
N LYS A 335 39.24 3.01 -6.77
CA LYS A 335 40.52 2.49 -7.26
C LYS A 335 40.48 2.04 -8.73
N ASP A 336 39.29 1.83 -9.27
CA ASP A 336 39.11 1.35 -10.64
C ASP A 336 39.18 2.52 -11.62
N LYS A 337 39.88 2.34 -12.74
CA LYS A 337 39.93 3.35 -13.81
C LYS A 337 38.61 3.49 -14.56
N GLN A 338 37.88 2.39 -14.69
CA GLN A 338 36.62 2.31 -15.44
C GLN A 338 35.52 1.71 -14.58
N GLY A 339 34.31 2.25 -14.70
CA GLY A 339 33.13 1.70 -14.06
C GLY A 339 32.49 0.55 -14.81
N LYS A 340 31.30 0.16 -14.35
CA LYS A 340 30.51 -0.96 -14.86
C LYS A 340 29.03 -0.60 -14.84
N ILE A 341 28.28 -1.11 -15.81
CA ILE A 341 26.82 -1.07 -15.79
C ILE A 341 26.30 -2.22 -14.92
N PHE A 342 25.70 -1.86 -13.78
CA PHE A 342 25.09 -2.79 -12.83
C PHE A 342 23.82 -3.41 -13.39
N SER A 343 22.96 -2.58 -13.98
CA SER A 343 21.69 -3.00 -14.58
C SER A 343 21.19 -1.98 -15.59
N ILE A 344 20.27 -2.42 -16.45
CA ILE A 344 19.46 -1.56 -17.31
C ILE A 344 18.00 -1.86 -16.98
N THR A 345 17.22 -0.81 -16.74
CA THR A 345 15.76 -0.90 -16.60
C THR A 345 15.12 -0.36 -17.86
N ASP A 346 14.23 -1.13 -18.48
CA ASP A 346 13.39 -0.65 -19.56
C ASP A 346 12.06 -0.13 -19.00
N LYS A 347 11.71 1.12 -19.30
CA LYS A 347 10.51 1.77 -18.79
C LYS A 347 9.42 1.72 -19.84
N ILE A 348 8.45 0.83 -19.61
CA ILE A 348 7.30 0.66 -20.48
C ILE A 348 6.17 1.57 -20.01
N PHE A 349 5.80 2.53 -20.84
CA PHE A 349 4.69 3.43 -20.56
C PHE A 349 3.35 2.69 -20.70
N PRO A 350 2.37 2.98 -19.83
CA PRO A 350 1.11 2.24 -19.85
C PRO A 350 0.27 2.65 -21.07
N GLU A 351 -0.11 1.67 -21.87
CA GLU A 351 -0.97 1.82 -23.05
C GLU A 351 -2.24 0.98 -22.89
N LEU A 352 -3.37 1.51 -23.36
CA LEU A 352 -4.64 0.79 -23.47
C LEU A 352 -4.95 0.53 -24.92
N ILE A 353 -5.47 -0.67 -25.18
CA ILE A 353 -5.99 -1.09 -26.48
C ILE A 353 -7.52 -1.14 -26.38
N GLY A 354 -8.19 -0.47 -27.29
CA GLY A 354 -9.64 -0.46 -27.41
C GLY A 354 -10.20 -1.78 -27.92
N ASP A 355 -11.39 -2.13 -27.42
CA ASP A 355 -12.15 -3.30 -27.86
C ASP A 355 -13.43 -2.92 -28.61
N GLY A 356 -13.67 -1.63 -28.87
CA GLY A 356 -14.85 -1.12 -29.55
C GLY A 356 -16.12 -1.03 -28.70
N HIS A 357 -16.09 -1.46 -27.42
CA HIS A 357 -17.30 -1.58 -26.60
C HIS A 357 -17.18 -0.92 -25.23
N ARG A 358 -16.04 -1.09 -24.55
CA ARG A 358 -15.83 -0.58 -23.19
C ARG A 358 -15.21 0.81 -23.22
N ASP A 359 -15.65 1.66 -22.29
CA ASP A 359 -15.00 2.94 -22.04
C ASP A 359 -13.61 2.75 -21.40
N ILE A 360 -12.78 3.79 -21.45
CA ILE A 360 -11.44 3.79 -20.86
C ILE A 360 -11.49 3.43 -19.36
N LYS A 361 -12.49 3.93 -18.63
CA LYS A 361 -12.68 3.65 -17.20
C LYS A 361 -12.85 2.16 -16.92
N SER A 362 -13.65 1.48 -17.73
CA SER A 362 -13.92 0.05 -17.64
C SER A 362 -12.72 -0.76 -18.10
N LEU A 363 -12.04 -0.34 -19.17
CA LEU A 363 -10.79 -0.96 -19.63
C LEU A 363 -9.73 -0.94 -18.52
N ILE A 364 -9.50 0.21 -17.87
CA ILE A 364 -8.54 0.33 -16.74
C ILE A 364 -8.96 -0.56 -15.56
N SER A 365 -10.24 -0.53 -15.18
CA SER A 365 -10.76 -1.25 -14.01
C SER A 365 -10.64 -2.77 -14.16
N ASN A 366 -10.72 -3.27 -15.39
CA ASN A 366 -10.68 -4.69 -15.71
C ASN A 366 -9.31 -5.15 -16.23
N HIS A 367 -8.38 -4.24 -16.51
CA HIS A 367 -7.05 -4.58 -16.97
C HIS A 367 -6.29 -5.40 -15.92
N GLN A 368 -5.55 -6.43 -16.35
CA GLN A 368 -4.87 -7.35 -15.45
C GLN A 368 -3.88 -6.65 -14.49
N ARG A 369 -3.18 -5.62 -15.00
CA ARG A 369 -2.22 -4.79 -14.24
C ARG A 369 -2.79 -3.46 -13.74
N PHE A 370 -3.29 -2.58 -14.63
CA PHE A 370 -3.71 -1.21 -14.30
C PHE A 370 -4.81 -1.12 -13.23
N LYS A 371 -5.60 -2.18 -13.01
CA LYS A 371 -6.58 -2.23 -11.91
C LYS A 371 -5.97 -1.95 -10.53
N PHE A 372 -4.69 -2.30 -10.32
CA PHE A 372 -3.99 -2.07 -9.05
C PHE A 372 -3.65 -0.60 -8.79
N GLN A 373 -3.63 0.22 -9.85
CA GLN A 373 -3.31 1.64 -9.84
C GLN A 373 -4.42 2.49 -10.50
N LYS A 374 -5.66 1.96 -10.54
CA LYS A 374 -6.79 2.56 -11.25
C LYS A 374 -7.05 4.02 -10.89
N ASN A 375 -6.90 4.39 -9.61
CA ASN A 375 -7.14 5.76 -9.14
C ASN A 375 -6.13 6.74 -9.76
N THR A 376 -4.86 6.33 -9.88
CA THR A 376 -3.81 7.13 -10.51
C THR A 376 -4.10 7.31 -12.00
N HIS A 377 -4.45 6.23 -12.69
CA HIS A 377 -4.83 6.32 -14.10
C HIS A 377 -6.10 7.15 -14.31
N PHE A 378 -7.09 7.07 -13.41
CA PHE A 378 -8.28 7.92 -13.45
C PHE A 378 -7.94 9.39 -13.31
N LYS A 379 -7.03 9.75 -12.39
CA LYS A 379 -6.58 11.14 -12.23
C LYS A 379 -5.92 11.65 -13.51
N HIS A 380 -5.02 10.88 -14.12
CA HIS A 380 -4.32 11.29 -15.34
C HIS A 380 -5.23 11.41 -16.57
N ASN A 381 -6.31 10.62 -16.62
CA ASN A 381 -7.18 10.51 -17.80
C ASN A 381 -8.56 11.12 -17.57
N LYS A 382 -8.74 11.96 -16.54
CA LYS A 382 -10.03 12.48 -16.07
C LYS A 382 -10.94 13.02 -17.19
N HIS A 383 -10.36 13.65 -18.21
CA HIS A 383 -11.09 14.28 -19.32
C HIS A 383 -11.53 13.31 -20.42
N GLN A 384 -11.09 12.04 -20.39
CA GLN A 384 -11.37 11.07 -21.44
C GLN A 384 -11.91 9.72 -20.91
N LEU A 385 -12.21 9.60 -19.61
CA LEU A 385 -12.58 8.31 -19.00
C LEU A 385 -13.79 7.61 -19.63
N ASP A 386 -14.76 8.38 -20.10
CA ASP A 386 -16.01 7.86 -20.67
C ASP A 386 -15.90 7.61 -22.20
N ARG A 387 -14.72 7.87 -22.80
CA ARG A 387 -14.48 7.61 -24.21
C ARG A 387 -14.38 6.10 -24.46
N VAL A 388 -15.11 5.62 -25.46
CA VAL A 388 -14.97 4.26 -26.02
C VAL A 388 -13.92 4.32 -27.13
N LEU A 389 -12.90 3.46 -27.03
CA LEU A 389 -11.85 3.33 -28.03
C LEU A 389 -12.27 2.34 -29.10
N SER A 390 -11.94 2.63 -30.36
CA SER A 390 -12.20 1.71 -31.46
C SER A 390 -11.41 0.40 -31.27
N ALA A 391 -11.90 -0.70 -31.81
CA ALA A 391 -11.19 -1.98 -31.73
C ALA A 391 -9.78 -1.85 -32.34
N GLY A 392 -8.74 -2.14 -31.55
CA GLY A 392 -7.33 -2.02 -31.95
C GLY A 392 -6.73 -0.61 -31.83
N GLU A 393 -7.53 0.41 -31.52
CA GLU A 393 -7.01 1.75 -31.23
C GLU A 393 -6.19 1.73 -29.94
N THR A 394 -4.97 2.27 -29.97
CA THR A 394 -4.07 2.33 -28.81
C THR A 394 -3.92 3.76 -28.32
N ILE A 395 -4.01 3.96 -27.00
CA ILE A 395 -3.72 5.24 -26.35
C ILE A 395 -2.75 5.07 -25.20
N SER A 396 -1.88 6.05 -24.98
CA SER A 396 -1.10 6.14 -23.75
C SER A 396 -1.97 6.69 -22.62
N ILE A 397 -1.95 6.03 -21.46
CA ILE A 397 -2.66 6.45 -20.25
C ILE A 397 -1.73 6.96 -19.14
N GLY A 398 -0.47 7.23 -19.49
CA GLY A 398 0.54 7.79 -18.60
C GLY A 398 1.82 8.17 -19.36
N SER A 399 2.37 9.34 -19.05
CA SER A 399 3.49 9.93 -19.79
C SER A 399 4.79 10.07 -18.99
N ILE A 400 4.83 9.55 -17.76
CA ILE A 400 5.96 9.72 -16.82
C ILE A 400 6.52 8.35 -16.47
N GLY A 401 7.85 8.20 -16.55
CA GLY A 401 8.61 6.98 -16.26
C GLY A 401 8.70 6.65 -14.77
N ASN A 402 7.57 6.69 -14.05
CA ASN A 402 7.47 6.40 -12.62
C ASN A 402 6.51 5.22 -12.36
N HIS A 403 6.97 4.23 -11.59
CA HIS A 403 6.19 3.04 -11.25
C HIS A 403 4.86 3.37 -10.57
N ILE A 404 4.84 4.33 -9.65
CA ILE A 404 3.61 4.73 -8.92
C ILE A 404 2.55 5.29 -9.89
N GLN A 405 3.00 5.85 -11.02
CA GLN A 405 2.16 6.43 -12.07
C GLN A 405 1.75 5.44 -13.16
N GLY A 406 2.09 4.16 -13.00
CA GLY A 406 1.67 3.08 -13.89
C GLY A 406 2.73 2.61 -14.88
N CYS A 407 3.90 3.24 -14.93
CA CYS A 407 5.01 2.75 -15.73
C CYS A 407 5.46 1.37 -15.22
N MET A 408 5.72 0.45 -16.15
CA MET A 408 6.23 -0.88 -15.85
C MET A 408 7.73 -0.88 -16.05
N PHE A 409 8.47 -1.46 -15.09
CA PHE A 409 9.92 -1.55 -15.14
C PHE A 409 10.31 -2.98 -15.46
N LEU A 410 10.92 -3.18 -16.62
CA LEU A 410 11.41 -4.48 -17.07
C LEU A 410 12.93 -4.53 -17.02
N ASP A 411 13.48 -5.74 -17.00
CA ASP A 411 14.90 -5.95 -17.25
C ASP A 411 15.24 -5.54 -18.69
N GLY A 412 16.07 -4.51 -18.77
CA GLY A 412 16.47 -3.90 -20.03
C GLY A 412 17.77 -4.47 -20.58
N SER A 413 18.19 -5.68 -20.19
CA SER A 413 19.45 -6.27 -20.67
C SER A 413 19.54 -6.36 -22.20
N ARG A 414 18.40 -6.38 -22.90
CA ARG A 414 18.33 -6.28 -24.37
C ARG A 414 19.01 -5.03 -24.96
N TRP A 415 19.08 -3.96 -24.17
CA TRP A 415 19.69 -2.68 -24.54
C TRP A 415 21.19 -2.64 -24.26
N LYS A 416 21.76 -3.68 -23.68
CA LYS A 416 23.18 -3.73 -23.29
C LYS A 416 24.07 -4.25 -24.42
N THR A 417 24.20 -3.47 -25.50
CA THR A 417 25.24 -3.74 -26.52
C THR A 417 26.61 -3.28 -26.04
N LYS A 418 27.69 -3.74 -26.67
CA LYS A 418 29.05 -3.37 -26.28
C LYS A 418 29.30 -1.88 -26.51
N GLU A 419 28.79 -1.35 -27.62
CA GLU A 419 29.01 0.02 -28.06
C GLU A 419 28.34 1.03 -27.12
N ILE A 420 27.07 0.79 -26.75
CA ILE A 420 26.38 1.65 -25.80
C ILE A 420 26.93 1.49 -24.38
N GLU A 421 27.35 0.28 -23.96
CA GLU A 421 28.01 0.07 -22.67
C GLU A 421 29.30 0.89 -22.58
N ILE A 422 30.18 0.81 -23.57
CA ILE A 422 31.41 1.60 -23.64
C ILE A 422 31.09 3.10 -23.62
N LYS A 423 30.11 3.54 -24.41
CA LYS A 423 29.72 4.95 -24.46
C LYS A 423 29.22 5.46 -23.11
N LEU A 424 28.33 4.72 -22.45
CA LEU A 424 27.75 5.12 -21.16
C LEU A 424 28.79 5.11 -20.05
N ILE A 425 29.69 4.10 -20.01
CA ILE A 425 30.82 4.07 -19.08
C ILE A 425 31.73 5.27 -19.31
N SER A 426 32.06 5.58 -20.58
CA SER A 426 32.92 6.73 -20.90
C SER A 426 32.31 8.06 -20.43
N ILE A 427 30.99 8.22 -20.51
CA ILE A 427 30.29 9.40 -20.00
C ILE A 427 30.37 9.40 -18.47
N ALA A 428 29.95 8.32 -17.82
CA ALA A 428 29.89 8.24 -16.36
C ALA A 428 31.25 8.42 -15.70
N ASP A 429 32.30 7.85 -16.28
CA ASP A 429 33.68 7.94 -15.77
C ASP A 429 34.22 9.38 -15.76
N THR A 430 33.70 10.25 -16.64
CA THR A 430 34.11 11.67 -16.75
C THR A 430 33.39 12.59 -15.76
N ILE A 431 32.31 12.14 -15.12
CA ILE A 431 31.54 12.94 -14.18
C ILE A 431 32.35 13.08 -12.88
N PRO A 432 32.76 14.31 -12.48
CA PRO A 432 33.61 14.50 -11.32
C PRO A 432 32.95 14.00 -10.04
N GLY A 433 33.62 13.11 -9.31
CA GLY A 433 33.12 12.61 -8.03
C GLY A 433 31.84 11.78 -8.12
N PHE A 434 31.53 11.17 -9.26
CA PHE A 434 30.43 10.22 -9.41
C PHE A 434 30.96 8.78 -9.51
N TYR A 435 30.41 7.90 -8.67
CA TYR A 435 30.83 6.51 -8.55
C TYR A 435 29.66 5.52 -8.46
N PHE A 436 28.45 5.98 -8.20
CA PHE A 436 27.30 5.10 -8.02
C PHE A 436 26.00 5.86 -8.25
N GLY A 437 25.18 5.39 -9.18
CA GLY A 437 23.89 6.01 -9.41
C GLY A 437 23.19 5.52 -10.67
N ARG A 438 22.09 6.20 -11.00
CA ARG A 438 21.26 5.86 -12.16
C ARG A 438 21.07 7.05 -13.09
N PHE A 439 21.40 6.84 -14.37
CA PHE A 439 20.98 7.74 -15.45
C PHE A 439 19.59 7.36 -15.94
N ASP A 440 18.72 8.33 -16.15
CA ASP A 440 17.50 8.13 -16.93
C ASP A 440 17.70 8.74 -18.32
N ILE A 441 17.49 7.93 -19.36
CA ILE A 441 17.84 8.23 -20.74
C ILE A 441 16.63 8.03 -21.64
N ARG A 442 16.38 8.96 -22.57
CA ARG A 442 15.35 8.82 -23.62
C ARG A 442 15.98 8.76 -25.01
N PHE A 443 15.40 7.95 -25.89
CA PHE A 443 15.81 7.80 -27.29
C PHE A 443 14.63 7.34 -28.17
N SER A 444 14.78 7.53 -29.48
CA SER A 444 13.73 7.20 -30.47
C SER A 444 14.12 6.06 -31.42
N ASP A 445 15.42 5.96 -31.75
CA ASP A 445 15.96 5.01 -32.72
C ASP A 445 16.81 3.94 -32.01
N PRO A 446 16.30 2.70 -31.86
CA PRO A 446 17.01 1.58 -31.25
C PRO A 446 18.38 1.31 -31.89
N ASN A 447 18.51 1.46 -33.20
CA ASN A 447 19.75 1.15 -33.90
C ASN A 447 20.83 2.18 -33.57
N LYS A 448 20.47 3.47 -33.62
CA LYS A 448 21.39 4.55 -33.21
C LYS A 448 21.77 4.41 -31.73
N PHE A 449 20.81 4.11 -30.87
CA PHE A 449 21.06 3.89 -29.45
C PHE A 449 22.04 2.75 -29.22
N ASN A 450 21.80 1.61 -29.85
CA ASN A 450 22.68 0.44 -29.77
C ASN A 450 24.09 0.72 -30.31
N SER A 451 24.26 1.69 -31.21
CA SER A 451 25.57 2.16 -31.68
C SER A 451 26.21 3.25 -30.81
N GLY A 452 25.59 3.64 -29.69
CA GLY A 452 26.12 4.67 -28.79
C GLY A 452 25.71 6.12 -29.11
N TYR A 453 24.67 6.33 -29.91
CA TYR A 453 24.23 7.64 -30.38
C TYR A 453 22.71 7.84 -30.25
N GLY A 454 22.23 9.06 -30.53
CA GLY A 454 20.79 9.31 -30.67
C GLY A 454 19.98 9.24 -29.37
N PHE A 455 20.63 9.47 -28.22
CA PHE A 455 19.97 9.52 -26.90
C PHE A 455 20.27 10.80 -26.15
N LYS A 456 19.43 11.08 -25.16
CA LYS A 456 19.58 12.19 -24.22
C LYS A 456 19.39 11.72 -22.78
N ILE A 457 20.31 12.14 -21.91
CA ILE A 457 20.21 11.98 -20.45
C ILE A 457 19.28 13.07 -19.93
N ILE A 458 18.18 12.66 -19.29
CA ILE A 458 17.17 13.56 -18.73
C ILE A 458 17.37 13.79 -17.23
N GLU A 459 17.98 12.82 -16.54
CA GLU A 459 18.21 12.84 -15.09
C GLU A 459 19.40 11.95 -14.71
N LEU A 460 20.08 12.33 -13.63
CA LEU A 460 21.11 11.54 -12.96
C LEU A 460 20.82 11.53 -11.47
N ASN A 461 20.64 10.33 -10.92
CA ASN A 461 20.29 10.10 -9.51
C ASN A 461 21.50 9.53 -8.75
N GLY A 462 21.75 10.01 -7.54
CA GLY A 462 22.90 9.64 -6.72
C GLY A 462 22.70 8.37 -5.87
N ALA A 463 23.17 8.42 -4.62
CA ALA A 463 23.25 7.30 -3.69
C ALA A 463 21.89 6.68 -3.32
N THR A 464 20.81 7.44 -3.40
CA THR A 464 19.43 6.98 -3.12
C THR A 464 18.75 6.35 -4.32
N SER A 465 19.41 6.34 -5.48
CA SER A 465 18.88 5.67 -6.66
C SER A 465 18.78 4.16 -6.44
N GLU A 466 17.74 3.57 -7.04
CA GLU A 466 17.51 2.13 -7.02
C GLU A 466 17.56 1.56 -8.44
N SER A 467 18.11 0.35 -8.53
CA SER A 467 18.10 -0.51 -9.70
C SER A 467 16.69 -1.00 -9.97
N THR A 468 15.91 -0.19 -10.67
CA THR A 468 14.47 -0.37 -10.85
C THR A 468 14.05 -1.62 -11.61
N ASN A 469 14.96 -2.30 -12.33
CA ASN A 469 14.69 -3.60 -12.95
C ASN A 469 14.38 -4.70 -11.92
N LEU A 470 14.70 -4.49 -10.64
CA LEU A 470 14.31 -5.41 -9.57
C LEU A 470 12.79 -5.55 -9.42
N TYR A 471 12.00 -4.62 -9.99
CA TYR A 471 10.54 -4.67 -10.03
C TYR A 471 9.99 -5.41 -11.26
N ASP A 472 10.84 -6.04 -12.09
CA ASP A 472 10.36 -6.80 -13.25
C ASP A 472 9.37 -7.89 -12.81
N PRO A 473 8.12 -7.90 -13.33
CA PRO A 473 7.12 -8.89 -12.98
C PRO A 473 7.51 -10.33 -13.36
N ASN A 474 8.51 -10.50 -14.25
CA ASN A 474 9.07 -11.80 -14.62
C ASN A 474 10.15 -12.30 -13.66
N PHE A 475 10.63 -11.46 -12.73
CA PHE A 475 11.62 -11.89 -11.75
C PHE A 475 10.96 -12.65 -10.60
N SER A 476 11.64 -13.70 -10.15
CA SER A 476 11.36 -14.32 -8.86
C SER A 476 11.74 -13.37 -7.72
N VAL A 477 11.09 -13.53 -6.57
CA VAL A 477 11.40 -12.78 -5.34
C VAL A 477 12.89 -12.87 -5.00
N LEU A 478 13.50 -14.04 -5.17
CA LEU A 478 14.94 -14.25 -4.91
C LEU A 478 15.83 -13.46 -5.86
N GLN A 479 15.47 -13.36 -7.15
CA GLN A 479 16.23 -12.57 -8.13
C GLN A 479 16.17 -11.08 -7.78
N SER A 480 14.99 -10.54 -7.51
CA SER A 480 14.83 -9.13 -7.11
C SER A 480 15.62 -8.79 -5.85
N TYR A 481 15.56 -9.63 -4.82
CA TYR A 481 16.37 -9.43 -3.61
C TYR A 481 17.87 -9.61 -3.88
N SER A 482 18.29 -10.52 -4.75
CA SER A 482 19.72 -10.66 -5.09
C SER A 482 20.29 -9.35 -5.67
N ILE A 483 19.51 -8.64 -6.48
CA ILE A 483 19.87 -7.32 -7.04
C ILE A 483 19.91 -6.29 -5.92
N LEU A 484 18.86 -6.21 -5.11
CA LEU A 484 18.75 -5.24 -4.01
C LEU A 484 19.92 -5.37 -3.03
N PHE A 485 20.21 -6.57 -2.53
CA PHE A 485 21.29 -6.82 -1.58
C PHE A 485 22.66 -6.51 -2.20
N ARG A 486 22.88 -6.87 -3.48
CA ARG A 486 24.13 -6.56 -4.17
C ARG A 486 24.33 -5.06 -4.36
N GLN A 487 23.28 -4.33 -4.70
CA GLN A 487 23.31 -2.86 -4.81
C GLN A 487 23.74 -2.22 -3.48
N TRP A 488 23.10 -2.59 -2.37
CA TRP A 488 23.42 -2.04 -1.05
C TRP A 488 24.83 -2.40 -0.59
N LYS A 489 25.31 -3.62 -0.89
CA LYS A 489 26.70 -4.00 -0.66
C LYS A 489 27.67 -3.07 -1.39
N LEU A 490 27.43 -2.79 -2.67
CA LEU A 490 28.26 -1.90 -3.47
C LEU A 490 28.25 -0.47 -2.92
N LEU A 491 27.07 0.05 -2.55
CA LEU A 491 26.92 1.38 -1.96
C LEU A 491 27.80 1.56 -0.72
N PHE A 492 27.72 0.63 0.24
CA PHE A 492 28.53 0.67 1.45
C PHE A 492 30.02 0.50 1.15
N GLN A 493 30.37 -0.40 0.24
CA GLN A 493 31.75 -0.66 -0.12
C GLN A 493 32.42 0.57 -0.76
N ILE A 494 31.80 1.17 -1.78
CA ILE A 494 32.30 2.36 -2.48
C ILE A 494 32.39 3.55 -1.52
N GLY A 495 31.36 3.75 -0.69
CA GLY A 495 31.35 4.80 0.31
C GLY A 495 32.53 4.69 1.28
N TYR A 496 32.77 3.48 1.80
CA TYR A 496 33.90 3.23 2.69
C TYR A 496 35.26 3.39 1.99
N GLU A 497 35.39 2.93 0.75
CA GLU A 497 36.61 3.10 -0.04
C GLU A 497 36.93 4.57 -0.31
N ASN A 498 35.92 5.39 -0.63
CA ASN A 498 36.09 6.84 -0.79
C ASN A 498 36.50 7.51 0.52
N TYR A 499 35.91 7.09 1.64
CA TYR A 499 36.32 7.59 2.96
C TYR A 499 37.78 7.24 3.27
N GLN A 500 38.21 6.00 2.99
CA GLN A 500 39.61 5.59 3.14
C GLN A 500 40.55 6.37 2.22
N ALA A 501 40.06 6.84 1.07
CA ALA A 501 40.80 7.72 0.16
C ALA A 501 40.83 9.20 0.62
N GLY A 502 40.29 9.52 1.80
CA GLY A 502 40.36 10.85 2.40
C GLY A 502 39.12 11.74 2.17
N ILE A 503 38.05 11.22 1.55
CA ILE A 503 36.81 11.99 1.41
C ILE A 503 36.14 12.12 2.79
N PRO A 504 35.87 13.35 3.26
CA PRO A 504 35.26 13.58 4.56
C PRO A 504 33.80 13.12 4.57
N LEU A 505 33.37 12.56 5.70
CA LEU A 505 31.96 12.25 5.94
C LEU A 505 31.14 13.54 6.00
N PHE A 506 29.94 13.51 5.44
CA PHE A 506 29.01 14.62 5.60
C PHE A 506 28.63 14.76 7.10
N PRO A 507 28.71 15.96 7.71
CA PRO A 507 28.42 16.13 9.13
C PRO A 507 27.00 15.69 9.48
N PHE A 508 26.83 15.04 10.63
CA PHE A 508 25.54 14.46 11.03
C PHE A 508 24.47 15.53 11.25
N THR A 509 24.82 16.64 11.87
CA THR A 509 23.95 17.80 12.09
C THR A 509 23.45 18.35 10.77
N ASP A 510 24.35 18.53 9.82
CA ASP A 510 24.04 19.12 8.52
C ASP A 510 23.18 18.17 7.69
N LEU A 511 23.46 16.86 7.74
CA LEU A 511 22.63 15.85 7.09
C LEU A 511 21.21 15.83 7.67
N TYR A 512 21.07 15.89 8.99
CA TYR A 512 19.77 15.95 9.65
C TYR A 512 18.99 17.20 9.24
N HIS A 513 19.64 18.37 9.24
CA HIS A 513 19.03 19.61 8.80
C HIS A 513 18.66 19.59 7.32
N LEU A 514 19.52 19.03 6.46
CA LEU A 514 19.26 18.88 5.03
C LEU A 514 18.01 18.03 4.77
N VAL A 515 17.91 16.85 5.40
CA VAL A 515 16.75 15.96 5.27
C VAL A 515 15.48 16.61 5.85
N LYS A 516 15.58 17.27 7.01
CA LYS A 516 14.45 17.97 7.63
C LYS A 516 13.94 19.11 6.74
N ASN A 517 14.83 19.96 6.24
CA ASN A 517 14.49 21.10 5.38
C ASN A 517 13.91 20.62 4.05
N HIS A 518 14.43 19.53 3.48
CA HIS A 518 13.90 18.93 2.27
C HIS A 518 12.45 18.42 2.45
N ASN A 519 12.17 17.74 3.56
CA ASN A 519 10.80 17.29 3.86
C ASN A 519 9.84 18.48 4.06
N GLN A 520 10.26 19.50 4.81
CA GLN A 520 9.46 20.72 5.00
C GLN A 520 9.17 21.45 3.67
N TYR A 521 10.18 21.55 2.79
CA TYR A 521 10.00 22.10 1.45
C TYR A 521 8.92 21.35 0.68
N ARG A 522 8.90 20.01 0.72
CA ARG A 522 7.90 19.22 0.03
C ARG A 522 6.49 19.43 0.60
N ASP A 523 6.35 19.48 1.91
CA ASP A 523 5.04 19.60 2.57
C ASP A 523 4.38 20.96 2.22
N ILE A 524 5.15 22.06 2.25
CA ILE A 524 4.66 23.42 1.93
C ILE A 524 4.02 23.52 0.55
N TYR A 525 4.56 22.79 -0.43
CA TYR A 525 4.13 22.90 -1.83
C TYR A 525 3.25 21.73 -2.30
N SER A 526 3.16 20.64 -1.53
CA SER A 526 2.23 19.53 -1.81
C SER A 526 0.78 19.93 -1.54
N ASP A 527 0.52 20.72 -0.48
CA ASP A 527 -0.83 21.19 -0.13
C ASP A 527 -1.43 22.13 -1.20
N ARG A 528 -0.58 22.84 -1.95
CA ARG A 528 -1.02 23.70 -3.06
C ARG A 528 -1.45 22.92 -4.30
N GLU A 529 -0.99 21.68 -4.47
CA GLU A 529 -1.37 20.81 -5.60
C GLU A 529 -2.79 20.25 -5.44
N THR A 530 -3.30 20.14 -4.21
CA THR A 530 -4.67 19.66 -3.93
C THR A 530 -5.76 20.71 -4.12
N ILE A 531 -5.39 21.99 -4.26
CA ILE A 531 -6.32 23.14 -4.31
C ILE A 531 -6.57 23.60 -5.76
N THR A 532 -5.80 23.11 -6.74
CA THR A 532 -5.94 23.37 -8.19
C THR A 532 -6.25 22.08 -8.93
#